data_AF-A0A8R1ILP1-F1
#
_entry.id   AF-A0A8R1ILP1-F1
#
_cell.length_a   1.000
_cell.length_b   1.000
_cell.length_c   1.000
_cell.angle_alpha   90.00
_cell.angle_beta   90.00
_cell.angle_gamma   90.00
#
_symmetry.space_group_name_H-M   'P 1'
#
loop_
_entity.id
_entity.type
_entity.pdbx_description
1 polymer ?
#
loop_
_entity_poly.entity_id
_entity_poly.type
_entity_poly.pdbx_seq_one_letter_code
_entity_poly.pdbx_strand_id
1 'polypeptide(L)'
;MRYHLLIQEYKKNLQPSDADFDDTTVALELVLQAAAHANEMMKKLDGFGKVIEVQEQLGNSISLVSPGRELIKVGTVQKISSTTEKTEVSICLFVQ
;
A
#
# COMPACT_ATOMS: atom_id res chain seq x y z
N MET A 1 -6.48 -14.19 3.91
CA MET A 1 -7.75 -14.39 3.19
C MET A 1 -7.99 -15.88 2.92
N ARG A 2 -8.45 -16.65 3.92
CA ARG A 2 -8.67 -18.11 3.78
C ARG A 2 -10.01 -18.45 3.12
N TYR A 3 -11.03 -17.62 3.32
CA TYR A 3 -12.36 -17.83 2.76
C TYR A 3 -12.40 -17.82 1.23
N HIS A 4 -11.57 -16.99 0.58
CA HIS A 4 -11.45 -16.95 -0.88
C HIS A 4 -11.06 -18.32 -1.46
N LEU A 5 -10.02 -18.97 -0.90
CA LEU A 5 -9.54 -20.26 -1.37
C LEU A 5 -10.59 -21.36 -1.20
N LEU A 6 -11.30 -21.36 -0.06
CA LEU A 6 -12.36 -22.34 0.23
C LEU A 6 -13.55 -22.20 -0.74
N ILE A 7 -13.99 -20.97 -1.03
CA ILE A 7 -15.10 -20.71 -1.96
C ILE A 7 -14.68 -21.03 -3.40
N GLN A 8 -13.44 -20.73 -3.77
CA GLN A 8 -12.90 -21.06 -5.09
C GLN A 8 -12.82 -22.59 -5.29
N GLU A 9 -12.41 -23.32 -4.27
CA GLU A 9 -12.36 -24.78 -4.30
C GLU A 9 -13.76 -25.40 -4.31
N TYR A 10 -14.72 -24.83 -3.57
CA TYR A 10 -16.13 -25.23 -3.64
C TYR A 10 -16.72 -25.00 -5.03
N LYS A 11 -16.49 -23.82 -5.64
CA LYS A 11 -16.93 -23.52 -7.01
C LYS A 11 -16.36 -24.47 -8.06
N LYS A 12 -15.11 -24.90 -7.90
CA LYS A 12 -14.47 -25.84 -8.84
C LYS A 12 -15.17 -27.20 -8.90
N ASN A 13 -15.85 -27.58 -7.83
CA ASN A 13 -16.58 -28.85 -7.71
C ASN A 13 -18.07 -28.73 -8.08
N LEU A 14 -18.57 -27.53 -8.34
CA LEU A 14 -19.95 -27.27 -8.77
C LEU A 14 -20.07 -27.35 -10.29
N GLN A 15 -21.16 -27.93 -10.78
CA GLN A 15 -21.57 -27.83 -12.18
C GLN A 15 -22.39 -26.56 -12.40
N PRO A 16 -22.39 -25.98 -13.61
CA PRO A 16 -23.19 -24.78 -13.91
C PRO A 16 -24.71 -24.97 -13.75
N SER A 17 -25.18 -26.23 -13.71
CA SER A 17 -26.59 -26.57 -13.51
C SER A 17 -26.99 -26.64 -12.03
N ASP A 18 -26.02 -26.59 -11.10
CA ASP A 18 -26.28 -26.66 -9.67
C ASP A 18 -26.88 -25.34 -9.18
N ALA A 19 -27.89 -25.41 -8.31
CA ALA A 19 -28.58 -24.24 -7.78
C ALA A 19 -27.64 -23.25 -7.07
N ASP A 20 -26.57 -23.77 -6.46
CA ASP A 20 -25.61 -22.98 -5.69
C ASP A 20 -24.52 -22.33 -6.55
N PHE A 21 -24.45 -22.61 -7.87
CA PHE A 21 -23.37 -22.13 -8.74
C PHE A 21 -23.34 -20.61 -8.86
N ASP A 22 -24.50 -19.99 -9.04
CA ASP A 22 -24.65 -18.53 -9.16
C ASP A 22 -24.36 -17.85 -7.82
N ASP A 23 -24.95 -18.35 -6.72
CA ASP A 23 -24.72 -17.82 -5.38
C ASP A 23 -23.25 -17.91 -4.96
N THR A 24 -22.59 -19.02 -5.27
CA THR A 24 -21.15 -19.21 -5.02
C THR A 24 -20.31 -18.24 -5.84
N THR A 25 -20.74 -17.93 -7.06
CA THR A 25 -20.06 -16.96 -7.92
C THR A 25 -20.14 -15.55 -7.35
N VAL A 26 -21.32 -15.13 -6.90
CA VAL A 26 -21.54 -13.83 -6.25
C VAL A 26 -20.76 -13.74 -4.94
N ALA A 27 -20.81 -14.78 -4.11
CA ALA A 27 -20.08 -14.82 -2.84
C ALA A 27 -18.56 -14.71 -3.06
N LEU A 28 -18.02 -15.38 -4.10
CA LEU A 28 -16.61 -15.30 -4.44
C LEU A 28 -16.21 -13.89 -4.87
N GLU A 29 -17.02 -13.23 -5.69
CA GLU A 29 -16.78 -11.86 -6.15
C GLU A 29 -16.77 -10.87 -4.97
N LEU A 30 -17.74 -10.96 -4.06
CA LEU A 30 -17.81 -10.09 -2.88
C LEU A 30 -16.59 -10.25 -1.98
N VAL A 31 -16.15 -11.49 -1.73
CA VAL A 31 -14.95 -11.75 -0.91
C VAL A 31 -13.69 -11.22 -1.59
N LEU A 32 -13.59 -11.34 -2.92
CA LEU A 32 -12.49 -10.77 -3.70
C LEU A 32 -12.47 -9.24 -3.64
N GLN A 33 -13.61 -8.59 -3.82
CA GLN A 33 -13.73 -7.14 -3.73
C GLN A 33 -13.36 -6.64 -2.32
N ALA A 34 -13.86 -7.29 -1.27
CA ALA A 34 -13.50 -6.96 0.11
C ALA A 34 -12.00 -7.15 0.38
N ALA A 35 -11.39 -8.22 -0.18
CA ALA A 35 -9.95 -8.45 -0.08
C ALA A 35 -9.15 -7.34 -0.78
N ALA A 36 -9.54 -6.98 -2.00
CA ALA A 36 -8.88 -5.94 -2.78
C ALA A 36 -8.96 -4.59 -2.06
N HIS A 37 -10.14 -4.22 -1.56
CA HIS A 37 -10.33 -3.01 -0.77
C HIS A 37 -9.49 -3.00 0.52
N ALA A 38 -9.44 -4.12 1.25
CA ALA A 38 -8.58 -4.24 2.43
C ALA A 38 -7.09 -4.10 2.09
N ASN A 39 -6.64 -4.70 0.98
CA ASN A 39 -5.25 -4.57 0.52
C ASN A 39 -4.91 -3.13 0.14
N GLU A 40 -5.81 -2.42 -0.54
CA GLU A 40 -5.62 -1.00 -0.87
C GLU A 40 -5.54 -0.13 0.39
N MET A 41 -6.43 -0.36 1.36
CA MET A 41 -6.42 0.33 2.65
C MET A 41 -5.11 0.07 3.40
N MET A 42 -4.65 -1.19 3.46
CA MET A 42 -3.36 -1.54 4.09
C MET A 42 -2.18 -0.83 3.40
N LYS A 43 -2.18 -0.76 2.07
CA LYS A 43 -1.14 -0.04 1.31
C LYS A 43 -1.13 1.46 1.63
N LYS A 44 -2.31 2.09 1.72
CA LYS A 44 -2.43 3.51 2.10
C LYS A 44 -1.94 3.75 3.53
N LEU A 45 -2.28 2.86 4.46
CA LEU A 45 -1.82 2.94 5.86
C LEU A 45 -0.31 2.78 5.97
N ASP A 46 0.30 1.84 5.25
CA ASP A 46 1.75 1.67 5.20
C ASP A 46 2.45 2.91 4.60
N GLY A 47 1.91 3.45 3.50
CA GLY A 47 2.40 4.68 2.89
C GLY A 47 2.33 5.87 3.86
N PHE A 48 1.22 6.02 4.57
CA PHE A 48 1.03 7.06 5.58
C PHE A 48 2.00 6.90 6.76
N GLY A 49 2.23 5.68 7.23
CA GLY A 49 3.21 5.39 8.29
C GLY A 49 4.61 5.86 7.92
N LYS A 50 5.04 5.65 6.66
CA LYS A 50 6.33 6.13 6.16
C LYS A 50 6.45 7.65 6.14
N VAL A 51 5.36 8.36 5.84
CA VAL A 51 5.34 9.84 5.91
C VAL A 51 5.52 10.31 7.34
N ILE A 52 4.89 9.64 8.31
CA ILE A 52 5.07 9.95 9.75
C ILE A 52 6.52 9.69 10.19
N GLU A 53 7.12 8.58 9.78
CA GLU A 53 8.51 8.28 10.14
C GLU A 53 9.47 9.37 9.65
N VAL A 54 9.30 9.87 8.42
CA VAL A 54 10.12 10.98 7.89
C VAL A 54 9.83 12.29 8.62
N GLN A 55 8.58 12.54 9.01
CA GLN A 55 8.20 13.71 9.82
C GLN A 55 8.94 13.73 11.17
N GLU A 56 9.05 12.58 11.83
CA GLU A 56 9.77 12.45 13.10
C GLU A 56 11.27 12.69 12.93
N GLN A 57 11.87 12.20 11.84
CA GLN A 57 13.30 12.39 11.53
C GLN A 57 13.68 13.85 11.23
N LEU A 58 12.81 14.61 10.54
CA LEU A 58 13.04 16.02 10.21
C LEU A 58 12.74 16.99 11.37
N GLY A 59 12.13 16.49 12.44
CA GLY A 59 11.55 17.31 13.51
C GLY A 59 10.34 18.13 13.05
N ASN A 60 9.65 18.77 13.99
CA ASN A 60 8.40 19.52 13.74
C ASN A 60 8.58 20.83 12.92
N SER A 61 9.66 20.96 12.15
CA SER A 61 9.98 22.15 11.36
C SER A 61 9.17 22.25 10.06
N ILE A 62 8.73 21.12 9.49
CA ILE A 62 7.98 21.04 8.23
C ILE A 62 6.82 20.06 8.41
N SER A 63 5.58 20.45 8.09
CA SER A 63 4.43 19.54 8.12
C SER A 63 4.35 18.70 6.84
N LEU A 64 4.76 17.44 6.94
CA LEU A 64 4.66 16.44 5.89
C LEU A 64 3.30 15.72 5.89
N VAL A 65 2.57 15.68 7.00
CA VAL A 65 1.30 14.95 7.06
C VAL A 65 0.18 15.76 6.39
N SER A 66 -0.34 15.26 5.26
CA SER A 66 -1.51 15.83 4.59
C SER A 66 -2.27 14.75 3.80
N PRO A 67 -3.59 14.89 3.59
CA PRO A 67 -4.33 14.00 2.69
C PRO A 67 -3.70 13.94 1.30
N GLY A 68 -3.57 12.74 0.73
CA GLY A 68 -3.05 12.53 -0.62
C GLY A 68 -1.52 12.57 -0.78
N ARG A 69 -0.78 12.95 0.26
CA ARG A 69 0.68 12.95 0.19
C ARG A 69 1.24 11.57 0.49
N GLU A 70 2.01 11.04 -0.46
CA GLU A 70 2.64 9.72 -0.35
C GLU A 70 4.15 9.80 -0.59
N LEU A 71 4.93 9.07 0.23
CA LEU A 71 6.36 8.94 0.06
C LEU A 71 6.67 7.98 -1.09
N ILE A 72 7.27 8.49 -2.17
CA ILE A 72 7.64 7.69 -3.34
C ILE A 72 8.97 6.99 -3.10
N LYS A 73 9.96 7.73 -2.60
CA LYS A 73 11.33 7.25 -2.49
C LYS A 73 12.13 8.00 -1.43
N VAL A 74 12.98 7.25 -0.74
CA VAL A 74 14.07 7.77 0.09
C VAL A 74 15.39 7.30 -0.50
N GLY A 75 16.39 8.17 -0.51
CA GLY A 75 17.74 7.83 -0.96
C GLY A 75 18.77 8.79 -0.41
N THR A 76 20.01 8.31 -0.33
CA THR A 76 21.14 9.12 0.12
C THR A 76 21.98 9.52 -1.08
N VAL A 77 22.36 10.79 -1.13
CA VAL A 77 23.19 11.34 -2.20
C VAL A 77 24.39 12.07 -1.61
N GLN A 78 25.48 12.11 -2.36
CA GLN A 78 26.66 12.87 -1.97
C GLN A 78 26.55 14.29 -2.50
N LYS A 79 26.47 15.27 -1.59
CA LYS A 79 26.54 16.68 -1.93
C LYS A 79 28.00 17.04 -2.23
N ILE A 80 28.22 17.62 -3.41
CA ILE A 80 29.51 18.17 -3.84
C ILE A 80 29.40 19.69 -3.76
N SER A 81 30.26 20.33 -2.97
CA SER A 81 30.36 21.79 -2.89
C SER A 81 31.63 22.29 -3.58
N SER A 82 31.73 23.60 -3.85
CA SER A 82 32.96 24.21 -4.40
C SER A 82 34.15 24.12 -3.44
N THR A 83 33.88 23.86 -2.15
CA THR A 83 34.86 23.48 -1.13
C THR A 83 35.04 21.96 -1.10
N THR A 84 36.23 21.46 -0.78
CA THR A 84 36.64 20.04 -0.84
C THR A 84 35.86 19.08 0.08
N GLU A 85 34.86 19.56 0.80
CA GLU A 85 34.03 18.77 1.71
C GLU A 85 32.97 17.98 0.94
N LYS A 86 32.98 16.66 1.15
CA LYS A 86 31.96 15.72 0.69
C LYS A 86 31.01 15.48 1.84
N THR A 87 29.74 15.86 1.68
CA THR A 87 28.71 15.64 2.71
C THR A 87 27.66 14.68 2.17
N GLU A 88 27.30 13.69 2.96
CA GLU A 88 26.23 12.75 2.63
C GLU A 88 24.88 13.32 3.09
N VAL A 89 23.88 13.35 2.21
CA VAL A 89 22.55 13.95 2.49
C VAL A 89 21.43 13.01 2.06
N SER A 90 20.39 12.88 2.89
CA SER A 90 19.20 12.09 2.58
C SER A 90 18.14 12.94 1.87
N ILE A 91 17.55 12.39 0.81
CA ILE A 91 16.48 13.01 0.02
C ILE A 91 15.23 12.13 0.12
N CYS A 92 14.10 12.76 0.42
CA CYS A 92 12.78 12.14 0.42
C CYS A 92 11.92 12.78 -0.68
N LEU A 93 11.39 11.96 -1.59
CA LEU A 93 10.51 12.39 -2.68
C LEU A 93 9.06 12.03 -2.37
N PHE A 94 8.18 13.02 -2.45
CA PHE A 94 6.75 12.87 -2.19
C PHE A 94 5.93 13.21 -3.45
N VAL A 95 4.79 12.53 -3.63
CA VAL A 95 3.74 12.93 -4.58
C VAL A 95 2.66 13.71 -3.83
N GLN A 96 1.98 14.63 -4.52
CA GLN A 96 0.87 15.42 -4.00
C GLN A 96 -0.30 15.43 -4.99
#